data_AF-A0A8T4BTQ9-F1
#
_entry.id   AF-A0A8T4BTQ9-F1
#
_cell.length_a   1.000
_cell.length_b   1.000
_cell.length_c   1.000
_cell.angle_alpha   90.00
_cell.angle_beta   90.00
_cell.angle_gamma   90.00
#
_symmetry.space_group_name_H-M   'P 1'
#
loop_
_entity.id
_entity.type
_entity.pdbx_description
1 polymer ?
#
loop_
_entity_poly.entity_id
_entity_poly.type
_entity_poly.pdbx_seq_one_letter_code
_entity_poly.pdbx_strand_id
1 'polypeptide(L)'
;MYINNMYNLTRGYPILKEKSERLSKQDSVKKDKDELVGLVYAFKKWNKKPKIFLYVDGKKDLLLRKESDNSSYIYALCYHKGLIYHSIQNLALSNRLIYETLSGKIIGKRIDSISALCSHNGKLYDSSYNEVFETFSGEGVARRHRNIESLCSHKGELYDGGRYDFLYETFSGEKVVETKSYIHDLCSHHGVLYSLEEKGKFYKTLSREELSKDWHWNEFLCSWGDNLWGKDYRGGKVVDMLDNKQVLEINNKHIVAMCGVGKELINDIYYNLYERKPKQFIKYFRRHSSKVQEAIVSGVFKYESENEMITKFLEKEYSDLLRDVTLKDV
;
A
#
# COMPACT_ATOMS: atom_id res chain seq x y z
N MET A 1 -15.63 -4.31 63.02
CA MET A 1 -15.00 -5.25 62.07
C MET A 1 -16.08 -5.62 61.05
N TYR A 2 -15.92 -5.12 59.82
CA TYR A 2 -16.61 -5.34 58.51
C TYR A 2 -18.09 -5.81 58.49
N ILE A 3 -19.08 -5.06 57.99
CA ILE A 3 -19.35 -4.39 56.68
C ILE A 3 -19.79 -5.36 55.55
N ASN A 4 -20.85 -4.95 54.84
CA ASN A 4 -21.52 -5.43 53.59
C ASN A 4 -22.76 -6.32 53.82
N ASN A 5 -23.97 -6.02 53.34
CA ASN A 5 -24.43 -5.27 52.16
C ASN A 5 -25.80 -4.60 52.38
N MET A 6 -25.98 -3.35 51.90
CA MET A 6 -27.29 -2.75 51.57
C MET A 6 -27.50 -2.87 50.04
N TYR A 7 -28.62 -3.41 49.54
CA TYR A 7 -29.89 -2.73 49.20
C TYR A 7 -29.68 -1.49 48.28
N ASN A 8 -30.29 -1.36 47.08
CA ASN A 8 -31.73 -1.40 46.80
C ASN A 8 -32.08 -1.40 45.28
N LEU A 9 -33.21 -2.08 44.96
CA LEU A 9 -34.41 -1.72 44.14
C LEU A 9 -34.25 -0.86 42.86
N THR A 10 -34.88 -1.13 41.70
CA THR A 10 -36.30 -1.40 41.37
C THR A 10 -36.47 -2.02 39.94
N ARG A 11 -37.32 -3.04 39.72
CA ARG A 11 -38.66 -3.03 39.01
C ARG A 11 -38.79 -2.02 37.83
N GLY A 12 -39.30 -2.29 36.62
CA GLY A 12 -39.93 -3.43 35.94
C GLY A 12 -40.66 -2.96 34.65
N TYR A 13 -40.80 -3.85 33.65
CA TYR A 13 -41.63 -3.83 32.40
C TYR A 13 -41.23 -2.90 31.21
N PRO A 14 -41.71 -3.14 29.97
CA PRO A 14 -41.74 -4.38 29.16
C PRO A 14 -41.18 -4.21 27.72
N ILE A 15 -40.97 -5.35 27.05
CA ILE A 15 -40.94 -5.64 25.61
C ILE A 15 -41.15 -4.43 24.66
N LEU A 16 -40.10 -4.05 23.92
CA LEU A 16 -40.21 -3.49 22.57
C LEU A 16 -39.33 -4.32 21.63
N LYS A 17 -40.00 -5.26 20.97
CA LYS A 17 -39.50 -6.03 19.83
C LYS A 17 -39.79 -5.20 18.59
N GLU A 18 -38.96 -4.21 18.25
CA GLU A 18 -38.96 -3.59 16.92
C GLU A 18 -37.74 -2.67 16.69
N LYS A 19 -37.17 -2.76 15.47
CA LYS A 19 -35.99 -2.06 14.91
C LYS A 19 -34.63 -2.79 14.96
N SER A 20 -34.60 -4.04 14.51
CA SER A 20 -33.42 -4.59 13.81
C SER A 20 -33.56 -4.65 12.28
N GLU A 21 -34.60 -4.03 11.70
CA GLU A 21 -34.89 -4.07 10.25
C GLU A 21 -34.71 -2.73 9.51
N ARG A 22 -33.87 -1.81 10.01
CA ARG A 22 -33.58 -0.53 9.33
C ARG A 22 -32.11 -0.27 8.97
N LEU A 23 -31.34 -1.34 8.76
CA LEU A 23 -30.02 -1.24 8.09
C LEU A 23 -29.92 -2.07 6.80
N SER A 24 -30.98 -2.74 6.36
CA SER A 24 -31.00 -3.53 5.11
C SER A 24 -31.54 -2.78 3.88
N LYS A 25 -31.76 -1.46 3.99
CA LYS A 25 -32.00 -0.57 2.86
C LYS A 25 -31.04 0.61 2.94
N GLN A 26 -29.75 0.33 2.96
CA GLN A 26 -28.84 1.24 2.28
C GLN A 26 -29.12 1.01 0.80
N ASP A 27 -29.71 2.03 0.17
CA ASP A 27 -29.68 2.18 -1.27
C ASP A 27 -28.29 1.74 -1.75
N SER A 28 -28.26 0.78 -2.66
CA SER A 28 -27.08 0.50 -3.44
C SER A 28 -26.77 1.77 -4.23
N VAL A 29 -26.10 2.71 -3.56
CA VAL A 29 -25.30 3.74 -4.20
C VAL A 29 -24.55 2.94 -5.25
N LYS A 30 -24.87 3.18 -6.52
CA LYS A 30 -24.04 2.75 -7.63
C LYS A 30 -22.67 3.31 -7.28
N LYS A 31 -21.83 2.50 -6.63
CA LYS A 31 -20.44 2.86 -6.37
C LYS A 31 -19.92 3.25 -7.72
N ASP A 32 -19.49 4.49 -7.87
CA ASP A 32 -18.82 4.96 -9.07
C ASP A 32 -17.64 4.02 -9.28
N LYS A 33 -17.82 3.02 -10.15
CA LYS A 33 -16.79 2.07 -10.58
C LYS A 33 -15.71 2.77 -11.42
N ASP A 34 -15.68 4.10 -11.38
CA ASP A 34 -14.96 5.00 -12.28
C ASP A 34 -13.78 5.69 -11.58
N GLU A 35 -13.51 5.37 -10.31
CA GLU A 35 -12.25 5.76 -9.70
C GLU A 35 -11.14 4.80 -10.14
N LEU A 36 -10.24 5.31 -10.96
CA LEU A 36 -9.01 4.61 -11.32
C LEU A 36 -8.17 4.51 -10.04
N VAL A 37 -8.13 3.33 -9.44
CA VAL A 37 -7.34 3.01 -8.25
C VAL A 37 -6.30 1.95 -8.62
N GLY A 38 -5.11 2.05 -8.03
CA GLY A 38 -3.97 1.22 -8.42
C GLY A 38 -3.27 0.60 -7.22
N LEU A 39 -2.61 -0.52 -7.48
CA LEU A 39 -1.77 -1.22 -6.53
C LEU A 39 -0.36 -1.32 -7.09
N VAL A 40 0.63 -0.83 -6.36
CA VAL A 40 2.03 -1.03 -6.71
C VAL A 40 2.56 -2.20 -5.91
N TYR A 41 3.23 -3.12 -6.58
CA TYR A 41 3.79 -4.30 -5.93
C TYR A 41 5.14 -4.70 -6.50
N ALA A 42 5.99 -5.23 -5.63
CA ALA A 42 7.27 -5.80 -5.99
C ALA A 42 7.15 -7.32 -6.11
N PHE A 43 7.76 -7.89 -7.14
CA PHE A 43 7.79 -9.32 -7.39
C PHE A 43 9.22 -9.81 -7.56
N LYS A 44 9.54 -10.94 -6.94
CA LYS A 44 10.81 -11.65 -7.16
C LYS A 44 10.59 -13.15 -7.33
N LYS A 45 10.87 -13.67 -8.53
CA LYS A 45 11.07 -15.12 -8.70
C LYS A 45 12.49 -15.49 -8.25
N TRP A 46 12.65 -16.67 -7.67
CA TRP A 46 13.98 -17.22 -7.36
C TRP A 46 14.93 -17.09 -8.56
N ASN A 47 16.16 -16.62 -8.32
CA ASN A 47 17.20 -16.36 -9.33
C ASN A 47 16.81 -15.39 -10.46
N LYS A 48 15.78 -14.56 -10.29
CA LYS A 48 15.44 -13.49 -11.24
C LYS A 48 15.51 -12.12 -10.59
N LYS A 49 15.85 -11.12 -11.42
CA LYS A 49 15.83 -9.71 -11.03
C LYS A 49 14.44 -9.32 -10.50
N PRO A 50 14.36 -8.66 -9.34
CA PRO A 50 13.10 -8.15 -8.85
C PRO A 50 12.54 -7.09 -9.81
N LYS A 51 11.22 -7.00 -9.83
CA LYS A 51 10.46 -6.11 -10.70
C LYS A 51 9.38 -5.43 -9.88
N ILE A 52 9.14 -4.15 -10.17
CA ILE A 52 8.04 -3.39 -9.59
C ILE A 52 7.00 -3.20 -10.68
N PHE A 53 5.77 -3.51 -10.32
CA PHE A 53 4.62 -3.44 -11.18
C PHE A 53 3.58 -2.47 -10.61
N LEU A 54 2.85 -1.81 -11.49
CA LEU A 54 1.58 -1.16 -11.18
C LEU A 54 0.46 -2.02 -11.75
N TYR A 55 -0.46 -2.41 -10.88
CA TYR A 55 -1.73 -3.04 -11.20
C TYR A 55 -2.83 -1.98 -11.15
N VAL A 56 -3.64 -1.90 -12.20
CA VAL A 56 -4.78 -0.99 -12.26
C VAL A 56 -5.98 -1.79 -12.74
N ASP A 57 -7.02 -1.83 -11.92
CA ASP A 57 -8.37 -2.27 -12.27
C ASP A 57 -8.43 -3.55 -13.15
N GLY A 58 -8.03 -4.71 -12.62
CA GLY A 58 -8.24 -5.99 -13.32
C GLY A 58 -7.29 -6.26 -14.48
N LYS A 59 -6.43 -5.32 -14.88
CA LYS A 59 -5.66 -5.39 -16.13
C LYS A 59 -4.19 -5.75 -15.93
N LYS A 60 -3.56 -6.08 -17.06
CA LYS A 60 -2.16 -6.52 -17.16
C LYS A 60 -1.23 -5.51 -16.49
N ASP A 61 -0.30 -6.04 -15.69
CA ASP A 61 0.63 -5.24 -14.90
C ASP A 61 1.54 -4.35 -15.77
N LEU A 62 1.64 -3.08 -15.40
CA LEU A 62 2.64 -2.16 -15.94
C LEU A 62 3.96 -2.35 -15.22
N LEU A 63 4.99 -2.77 -15.94
CA LEU A 63 6.34 -2.80 -15.39
C LEU A 63 6.86 -1.38 -15.18
N LEU A 64 6.94 -0.92 -13.93
CA LEU A 64 7.52 0.38 -13.58
C LEU A 64 9.04 0.31 -13.61
N ARG A 65 9.60 -0.75 -13.00
CA ARG A 65 11.03 -0.90 -12.80
C ARG A 65 11.46 -2.36 -12.82
N LYS A 66 12.66 -2.61 -13.32
CA LYS A 66 13.35 -3.89 -13.25
C LYS A 66 14.76 -3.63 -12.74
N GLU A 67 15.15 -4.29 -11.66
CA GLU A 67 16.49 -4.12 -11.13
C GLU A 67 17.57 -4.72 -12.02
N SER A 68 18.79 -4.25 -11.84
CA SER A 68 19.97 -4.68 -12.60
C SER A 68 20.54 -6.01 -12.11
N ASP A 69 20.32 -6.39 -10.85
CA ASP A 69 20.93 -7.56 -10.22
C ASP A 69 19.89 -8.59 -9.74
N ASN A 70 20.19 -9.88 -9.93
CA ASN A 70 19.41 -11.02 -9.44
C ASN A 70 19.54 -11.20 -7.91
N SER A 71 20.65 -10.75 -7.32
CA SER A 71 20.91 -10.83 -5.88
C SER A 71 20.11 -9.80 -5.07
N SER A 72 19.50 -8.83 -5.74
CA SER A 72 18.76 -7.74 -5.11
C SER A 72 17.36 -8.18 -4.69
N TYR A 73 16.90 -7.69 -3.54
CA TYR A 73 15.57 -7.90 -2.99
C TYR A 73 14.92 -6.56 -2.69
N ILE A 74 13.62 -6.44 -2.98
CA ILE A 74 12.83 -5.29 -2.58
C ILE A 74 12.10 -5.68 -1.29
N TYR A 75 12.23 -4.86 -0.26
CA TYR A 75 11.65 -5.14 1.06
C TYR A 75 10.53 -4.18 1.42
N ALA A 76 10.68 -2.91 1.05
CA ALA A 76 9.70 -1.89 1.35
C ALA A 76 9.30 -1.14 0.07
N LEU A 77 8.03 -0.77 0.02
CA LEU A 77 7.43 0.11 -0.98
C LEU A 77 6.62 1.18 -0.27
N CYS A 78 6.74 2.42 -0.71
CA CYS A 78 5.95 3.52 -0.15
C CYS A 78 5.59 4.53 -1.23
N TYR A 79 4.38 5.07 -1.11
CA TYR A 79 3.95 6.23 -1.86
C TYR A 79 4.20 7.49 -1.01
N HIS A 80 4.83 8.50 -1.60
CA HIS A 80 5.06 9.78 -0.95
C HIS A 80 5.09 10.91 -1.99
N LYS A 81 4.23 11.93 -1.82
CA LYS A 81 4.20 13.16 -2.63
C LYS A 81 4.29 12.92 -4.15
N GLY A 82 3.35 12.17 -4.72
CA GLY A 82 3.32 11.94 -6.18
C GLY A 82 4.34 10.90 -6.69
N LEU A 83 5.16 10.31 -5.81
CA LEU A 83 6.27 9.43 -6.19
C LEU A 83 6.23 8.09 -5.44
N ILE A 84 6.72 7.05 -6.11
CA ILE A 84 6.89 5.72 -5.52
C ILE A 84 8.35 5.56 -5.11
N TYR A 85 8.56 5.15 -3.88
CA TYR A 85 9.87 4.81 -3.34
C TYR A 85 9.94 3.33 -3.00
N HIS A 86 11.12 2.74 -3.17
CA HIS A 86 11.35 1.36 -2.76
C HIS A 86 12.75 1.19 -2.17
N SER A 87 12.85 0.27 -1.22
CA SER A 87 14.14 -0.16 -0.69
C SER A 87 14.68 -1.34 -1.49
N ILE A 88 16.01 -1.39 -1.64
CA ILE A 88 16.73 -2.53 -2.20
C ILE A 88 17.77 -2.98 -1.21
N GLN A 89 17.83 -4.30 -1.01
CA GLN A 89 18.93 -4.95 -0.33
C GLN A 89 19.68 -5.83 -1.33
N ASN A 90 20.93 -5.46 -1.61
CA ASN A 90 21.83 -6.26 -2.41
C ASN A 90 22.76 -7.06 -1.48
N LEU A 91 22.56 -8.38 -1.41
CA LEU A 91 23.34 -9.24 -0.52
C LEU A 91 24.81 -9.33 -0.94
N ALA A 92 25.11 -9.22 -2.24
CA ALA A 92 26.48 -9.32 -2.75
C ALA A 92 27.30 -8.06 -2.49
N LEU A 93 26.68 -6.88 -2.56
CA LEU A 93 27.37 -5.60 -2.44
C LEU A 93 27.27 -4.98 -1.04
N SER A 94 26.57 -5.64 -0.11
CA SER A 94 26.22 -5.11 1.22
C SER A 94 25.62 -3.69 1.18
N ASN A 95 25.05 -3.30 0.04
CA ASN A 95 24.43 -2.00 -0.14
C ASN A 95 22.93 -2.11 0.18
N ARG A 96 22.44 -1.13 0.96
CA ARG A 96 21.04 -0.99 1.36
C ARG A 96 20.62 0.41 0.93
N LEU A 97 19.82 0.46 -0.12
CA LEU A 97 19.56 1.70 -0.87
C LEU A 97 18.06 1.96 -0.93
N ILE A 98 17.70 3.23 -0.97
CA ILE A 98 16.33 3.70 -1.20
C ILE A 98 16.33 4.45 -2.52
N TYR A 99 15.41 4.10 -3.40
CA TYR A 99 15.29 4.66 -4.73
C TYR A 99 13.95 5.37 -4.91
N GLU A 100 13.96 6.49 -5.64
CA GLU A 100 12.78 6.92 -6.38
C GLU A 100 12.59 5.97 -7.58
N THR A 101 11.44 5.32 -7.65
CA THR A 101 11.24 4.12 -8.48
C THR A 101 11.35 4.41 -9.97
N LEU A 102 10.75 5.50 -10.44
CA LEU A 102 10.65 5.77 -11.87
C LEU A 102 11.96 6.31 -12.46
N SER A 103 12.61 7.26 -11.78
CA SER A 103 13.93 7.77 -12.21
C SER A 103 15.07 6.80 -11.92
N GLY A 104 14.99 6.02 -10.85
CA GLY A 104 16.13 5.28 -10.32
C GLY A 104 17.18 6.11 -9.61
N LYS A 105 16.86 7.36 -9.27
CA LYS A 105 17.67 8.17 -8.37
C LYS A 105 17.73 7.51 -7.00
N ILE A 106 18.95 7.33 -6.50
CA ILE A 106 19.19 6.96 -5.09
C ILE A 106 18.86 8.18 -4.24
N ILE A 107 17.99 8.01 -3.25
CA ILE A 107 17.62 9.06 -2.30
C ILE A 107 18.13 8.81 -0.89
N GLY A 108 18.53 7.57 -0.58
CA GLY A 108 19.04 7.20 0.73
C GLY A 108 19.92 5.95 0.67
N LYS A 109 20.85 5.86 1.61
CA LYS A 109 21.70 4.70 1.84
C LYS A 109 21.73 4.41 3.34
N ARG A 110 21.66 3.14 3.69
CA ARG A 110 21.82 2.63 5.06
C ARG A 110 22.91 1.57 5.10
N ILE A 111 23.44 1.34 6.28
CA ILE A 111 24.38 0.25 6.54
C ILE A 111 23.60 -1.06 6.65
N ASP A 112 22.48 -1.04 7.37
CA ASP A 112 21.67 -2.21 7.64
C ASP A 112 20.41 -2.32 6.79
N SER A 113 19.74 -3.48 6.89
CA SER A 113 18.52 -3.82 6.16
C SER A 113 17.44 -2.75 6.35
N ILE A 114 16.91 -2.23 5.25
CA ILE A 114 15.75 -1.35 5.24
C ILE A 114 14.48 -2.20 5.16
N SER A 115 13.73 -2.26 6.25
CA SER A 115 12.56 -3.13 6.42
C SER A 115 11.25 -2.44 6.06
N ALA A 116 11.11 -1.15 6.37
CA ALA A 116 9.89 -0.39 6.11
C ALA A 116 10.16 0.99 5.51
N LEU A 117 9.16 1.51 4.80
CA LEU A 117 9.09 2.87 4.29
C LEU A 117 7.69 3.42 4.60
N CYS A 118 7.61 4.64 5.12
CA CYS A 118 6.33 5.25 5.47
C CYS A 118 6.31 6.74 5.15
N SER A 119 5.23 7.21 4.51
CA SER A 119 4.96 8.64 4.34
C SER A 119 4.14 9.12 5.52
N HIS A 120 4.64 10.14 6.21
CA HIS A 120 4.00 10.69 7.40
C HIS A 120 4.17 12.21 7.44
N ASN A 121 3.07 12.95 7.56
CA ASN A 121 3.04 14.42 7.68
C ASN A 121 3.97 15.16 6.70
N GLY A 122 3.95 14.73 5.43
CA GLY A 122 4.74 15.37 4.38
C GLY A 122 6.23 15.03 4.38
N LYS A 123 6.68 14.06 5.19
CA LYS A 123 8.04 13.50 5.18
C LYS A 123 8.01 12.01 4.82
N LEU A 124 9.16 11.49 4.40
CA LEU A 124 9.37 10.07 4.15
C LEU A 124 10.28 9.52 5.24
N TYR A 125 9.89 8.41 5.83
CA TYR A 125 10.63 7.72 6.88
C TYR A 125 10.98 6.31 6.45
N ASP A 126 12.14 5.83 6.89
CA ASP A 126 12.58 4.46 6.69
C ASP A 126 13.09 3.86 8.00
N SER A 127 12.92 2.55 8.16
CA SER A 127 13.53 1.81 9.25
C SER A 127 14.76 1.07 8.75
N SER A 128 15.87 1.18 9.47
CA SER A 128 17.08 0.38 9.23
C SER A 128 17.51 -0.30 10.51
N TYR A 129 17.44 -1.64 10.51
CA TYR A 129 17.62 -2.45 11.71
C TYR A 129 16.80 -1.94 12.90
N ASN A 130 17.41 -1.29 13.89
CA ASN A 130 16.76 -0.86 15.13
C ASN A 130 16.53 0.66 15.21
N GLU A 131 16.65 1.38 14.10
CA GLU A 131 16.54 2.84 14.05
C GLU A 131 15.60 3.29 12.94
N VAL A 132 14.84 4.35 13.20
CA VAL A 132 13.99 5.04 12.22
C VAL A 132 14.72 6.31 11.80
N PHE A 133 14.75 6.56 10.50
CA PHE A 133 15.35 7.74 9.91
C PHE A 133 14.30 8.56 9.17
N GLU A 134 14.43 9.89 9.20
CA GLU A 134 13.85 10.70 8.13
C GLU A 134 14.72 10.50 6.89
N THR A 135 14.10 10.03 5.79
CA THR A 135 14.83 9.41 4.70
C THR A 135 15.76 10.35 3.96
N PHE A 136 15.32 11.59 3.70
CA PHE A 136 16.05 12.53 2.86
C PHE A 136 17.22 13.21 3.58
N SER A 137 17.03 13.56 4.85
CA SER A 137 18.08 14.09 5.72
C SER A 137 19.03 13.01 6.23
N GLY A 138 18.53 11.78 6.38
CA GLY A 138 19.25 10.69 7.03
C GLY A 138 19.36 10.85 8.54
N GLU A 139 18.61 11.77 9.14
CA GLU A 139 18.57 11.98 10.59
C GLU A 139 17.83 10.84 11.28
N GLY A 140 18.43 10.25 12.30
CA GLY A 140 17.79 9.24 13.16
C GLY A 140 16.79 9.90 14.10
N VAL A 141 15.54 9.45 14.08
CA VAL A 141 14.44 10.04 14.87
C VAL A 141 13.96 9.15 16.01
N ALA A 142 14.26 7.85 15.96
CA ALA A 142 13.89 6.90 17.00
C ALA A 142 14.80 5.68 16.97
N ARG A 143 15.10 5.12 18.14
CA ARG A 143 15.87 3.88 18.28
C ARG A 143 15.17 2.89 19.19
N ARG A 144 15.26 1.61 18.86
CA ARG A 144 14.74 0.47 19.62
C ARG A 144 15.87 -0.49 19.97
N HIS A 145 15.61 -1.40 20.91
CA HIS A 145 16.62 -2.38 21.33
C HIS A 145 16.75 -3.57 20.37
N ARG A 146 15.82 -3.71 19.41
CA ARG A 146 15.75 -4.76 18.39
C ARG A 146 15.20 -4.21 17.08
N ASN A 147 15.16 -5.05 16.04
CA ASN A 147 14.71 -4.71 14.70
C ASN A 147 13.31 -4.09 14.70
N ILE A 148 13.20 -2.94 14.04
CA ILE A 148 11.97 -2.31 13.59
C ILE A 148 11.65 -2.92 12.24
N GLU A 149 10.49 -3.56 12.11
CA GLU A 149 10.09 -4.28 10.88
C GLU A 149 9.02 -3.50 10.10
N SER A 150 8.29 -2.61 10.78
CA SER A 150 7.12 -1.93 10.22
C SER A 150 7.01 -0.49 10.69
N LEU A 151 6.49 0.37 9.81
CA LEU A 151 6.18 1.77 10.06
C LEU A 151 4.81 2.11 9.49
N CYS A 152 3.97 2.79 10.25
CA CYS A 152 2.65 3.21 9.75
C CYS A 152 2.23 4.57 10.29
N SER A 153 1.80 5.44 9.39
CA SER A 153 1.15 6.70 9.74
C SER A 153 -0.33 6.43 10.02
N HIS A 154 -0.80 6.79 11.22
CA HIS A 154 -2.18 6.60 11.63
C HIS A 154 -2.66 7.78 12.48
N LYS A 155 -3.76 8.42 12.06
CA LYS A 155 -4.40 9.54 12.79
C LYS A 155 -3.46 10.67 13.23
N GLY A 156 -2.48 11.00 12.38
CA GLY A 156 -1.54 12.08 12.64
C GLY A 156 -0.30 11.68 13.44
N GLU A 157 -0.19 10.42 13.85
CA GLU A 157 0.96 9.84 14.55
C GLU A 157 1.70 8.84 13.66
N LEU A 158 2.99 8.63 13.95
CA LEU A 158 3.81 7.60 13.32
C LEU A 158 4.02 6.48 14.33
N TYR A 159 3.69 5.26 13.95
CA TYR A 159 3.90 4.10 14.79
C TYR A 159 4.97 3.19 14.21
N ASP A 160 5.75 2.57 15.10
CA ASP A 160 6.71 1.53 14.76
C ASP A 160 6.43 0.24 15.51
N GLY A 161 6.59 -0.87 14.79
CA GLY A 161 6.46 -2.22 15.29
C GLY A 161 7.60 -3.10 14.79
N GLY A 162 7.97 -4.09 15.59
CA GLY A 162 9.06 -4.99 15.25
C GLY A 162 9.27 -6.10 16.28
N ARG A 163 10.52 -6.51 16.45
CA ARG A 163 10.89 -7.68 17.26
C ARG A 163 11.08 -7.36 18.75
N TYR A 164 10.22 -6.52 19.31
CA TYR A 164 10.38 -5.96 20.67
C TYR A 164 9.07 -5.90 21.47
N ASP A 165 8.09 -6.74 21.14
CA ASP A 165 6.87 -7.02 21.94
C ASP A 165 5.96 -5.82 22.27
N PHE A 166 6.17 -4.67 21.62
CA PHE A 166 5.34 -3.48 21.79
C PHE A 166 5.14 -2.77 20.46
N LEU A 167 3.99 -2.11 20.33
CA LEU A 167 3.79 -1.00 19.40
C LEU A 167 4.27 0.29 20.09
N TYR A 168 5.07 1.08 19.40
CA TYR A 168 5.47 2.40 19.88
C TYR A 168 4.84 3.50 19.03
N GLU A 169 4.52 4.63 19.65
CA GLU A 169 4.48 5.91 18.95
C GLU A 169 5.93 6.36 18.77
N THR A 170 6.31 6.62 17.53
CA THR A 170 7.71 6.63 17.11
C THR A 170 8.50 7.76 17.75
N PHE A 171 7.95 8.97 17.77
CA PHE A 171 8.68 10.17 18.18
C PHE A 171 8.76 10.34 19.69
N SER A 172 7.66 10.07 20.41
CA SER A 172 7.60 10.09 21.86
C SER A 172 8.33 8.89 22.49
N GLY A 173 8.40 7.76 21.77
CA GLY A 173 8.88 6.50 22.32
C GLY A 173 7.92 5.88 23.34
N GLU A 174 6.67 6.33 23.39
CA GLU A 174 5.64 5.76 24.25
C GLU A 174 5.28 4.34 23.79
N LYS A 175 5.18 3.41 24.75
CA LYS A 175 4.63 2.06 24.51
C LYS A 175 3.11 2.15 24.49
N VAL A 176 2.54 2.07 23.30
CA VAL A 176 1.09 2.24 23.10
C VAL A 176 0.36 0.94 23.38
N VAL A 177 0.94 -0.19 22.97
CA VAL A 177 0.33 -1.50 23.14
C VAL A 177 1.39 -2.58 23.36
N GLU A 178 1.17 -3.46 24.33
CA GLU A 178 1.92 -4.71 24.47
C GLU A 178 1.40 -5.76 23.48
N THR A 179 2.32 -6.39 22.77
CA THR A 179 2.06 -7.48 21.84
C THR A 179 2.63 -8.78 22.38
N LYS A 180 2.01 -9.91 22.02
CA LYS A 180 2.48 -11.24 22.46
C LYS A 180 3.53 -11.83 21.52
N SER A 181 3.86 -11.10 20.45
CA SER A 181 4.72 -11.52 19.36
C SER A 181 5.21 -10.31 18.55
N TYR A 182 6.14 -10.55 17.64
CA TYR A 182 6.67 -9.53 16.76
C TYR A 182 5.60 -8.96 15.83
N ILE A 183 5.60 -7.64 15.65
CA ILE A 183 4.80 -6.98 14.62
C ILE A 183 5.61 -7.02 13.32
N HIS A 184 5.12 -7.77 12.33
CA HIS A 184 5.72 -7.87 11.01
C HIS A 184 5.33 -6.71 10.11
N ASP A 185 4.06 -6.32 10.15
CA ASP A 185 3.58 -5.19 9.36
C ASP A 185 2.46 -4.42 10.06
N LEU A 186 2.33 -3.14 9.69
CA LEU A 186 1.35 -2.20 10.19
C LEU A 186 0.65 -1.51 9.02
N CYS A 187 -0.68 -1.39 9.11
CA CYS A 187 -1.44 -0.65 8.12
C CYS A 187 -2.60 0.11 8.74
N SER A 188 -2.76 1.36 8.33
CA SER A 188 -3.91 2.18 8.67
C SER A 188 -4.95 2.09 7.56
N HIS A 189 -6.17 1.68 7.90
CA HIS A 189 -7.28 1.57 6.97
C HIS A 189 -8.57 2.05 7.64
N HIS A 190 -9.29 2.96 7.00
CA HIS A 190 -10.57 3.52 7.49
C HIS A 190 -10.56 3.95 8.97
N GLY A 191 -9.48 4.61 9.40
CA GLY A 191 -9.36 5.10 10.78
C GLY A 191 -9.13 4.02 11.83
N VAL A 192 -8.77 2.80 11.41
CA VAL A 192 -8.34 1.70 12.27
C VAL A 192 -6.89 1.35 11.96
N LEU A 193 -6.07 1.18 13.00
CA LEU A 193 -4.71 0.66 12.89
C LEU A 193 -4.76 -0.86 12.98
N TYR A 194 -4.18 -1.52 12.00
CA TYR A 194 -4.09 -2.97 11.93
C TYR A 194 -2.64 -3.43 12.02
N SER A 195 -2.44 -4.57 12.65
CA SER A 195 -1.13 -5.20 12.77
C SER A 195 -1.20 -6.65 12.34
N LEU A 196 -0.13 -7.05 11.69
CA LEU A 196 0.13 -8.43 11.36
C LEU A 196 1.30 -8.90 12.21
N GLU A 197 1.07 -9.98 12.96
CA GLU A 197 2.03 -10.52 13.92
C GLU A 197 2.45 -11.94 13.56
N GLU A 198 3.42 -12.46 14.32
CA GLU A 198 3.98 -13.80 14.12
C GLU A 198 2.88 -14.87 13.96
N LYS A 199 3.15 -15.84 13.08
CA LYS A 199 2.19 -16.92 12.72
C LYS A 199 0.92 -16.40 12.06
N GLY A 200 0.98 -15.21 11.46
CA GLY A 200 -0.08 -14.60 10.65
C GLY A 200 -1.27 -14.10 11.45
N LYS A 201 -1.10 -13.89 12.76
CA LYS A 201 -2.16 -13.32 13.59
C LYS A 201 -2.43 -11.88 13.17
N PHE A 202 -3.70 -11.56 13.00
CA PHE A 202 -4.14 -10.27 12.47
C PHE A 202 -5.04 -9.58 13.48
N TYR A 203 -4.74 -8.32 13.79
CA TYR A 203 -5.39 -7.58 14.87
C TYR A 203 -5.85 -6.20 14.42
N LYS A 204 -6.96 -5.72 15.00
CA LYS A 204 -7.11 -4.27 15.24
C LYS A 204 -6.18 -3.91 16.39
N THR A 205 -5.10 -3.21 16.10
CA THR A 205 -3.92 -3.14 16.97
C THR A 205 -4.21 -2.48 18.30
N LEU A 206 -4.92 -1.36 18.30
CA LEU A 206 -5.14 -0.57 19.52
C LEU A 206 -6.16 -1.21 20.48
N SER A 207 -7.16 -1.91 19.95
CA SER A 207 -8.15 -2.62 20.78
C SER A 207 -7.73 -4.05 21.13
N ARG A 208 -6.68 -4.58 20.49
CA ARG A 208 -6.25 -5.98 20.57
C ARG A 208 -7.34 -6.98 20.23
N GLU A 209 -8.28 -6.56 19.41
CA GLU A 209 -9.28 -7.44 18.80
C GLU A 209 -8.60 -8.28 17.72
N GLU A 210 -8.49 -9.59 17.96
CA GLU A 210 -7.98 -10.55 17.00
C GLU A 210 -9.04 -10.85 15.94
N LEU A 211 -8.72 -10.60 14.68
CA LEU A 211 -9.64 -10.78 13.55
C LEU A 211 -9.50 -12.15 12.89
N SER A 212 -8.40 -12.87 13.13
CA SER A 212 -8.22 -14.20 12.55
C SER A 212 -7.17 -15.05 13.28
N LYS A 213 -7.41 -16.36 13.35
CA LYS A 213 -6.55 -17.31 14.06
C LYS A 213 -5.60 -18.14 13.19
N ASP A 214 -5.87 -18.28 11.90
CA ASP A 214 -5.25 -19.36 11.09
C ASP A 214 -4.69 -18.90 9.74
N TRP A 215 -4.28 -17.64 9.62
CA TRP A 215 -3.59 -17.20 8.41
C TRP A 215 -2.15 -17.66 8.46
N HIS A 216 -1.75 -18.43 7.46
CA HIS A 216 -0.37 -18.87 7.37
C HIS A 216 0.48 -17.73 6.81
N TRP A 217 1.33 -17.14 7.67
CA TRP A 217 2.43 -16.24 7.33
C TRP A 217 2.05 -15.15 6.31
N ASN A 218 1.23 -14.18 6.68
CA ASN A 218 1.16 -13.00 5.82
C ASN A 218 2.51 -12.24 5.87
N GLU A 219 2.95 -11.67 4.76
CA GLU A 219 4.24 -10.96 4.70
C GLU A 219 4.09 -9.44 4.79
N PHE A 220 2.92 -8.91 4.42
CA PHE A 220 2.65 -7.48 4.42
C PHE A 220 1.15 -7.20 4.48
N LEU A 221 0.80 -5.96 4.84
CA LEU A 221 -0.51 -5.34 4.83
C LEU A 221 -0.45 -4.07 3.99
N CYS A 222 -1.44 -3.84 3.14
CA CYS A 222 -1.62 -2.53 2.53
C CYS A 222 -3.10 -2.17 2.38
N SER A 223 -3.43 -0.93 2.69
CA SER A 223 -4.77 -0.37 2.47
C SER A 223 -4.88 0.09 1.03
N TRP A 224 -5.95 -0.31 0.34
CA TRP A 224 -6.24 0.17 -1.01
C TRP A 224 -7.74 0.11 -1.32
N GLY A 225 -8.32 1.26 -1.65
CA GLY A 225 -9.78 1.41 -1.80
C GLY A 225 -10.48 1.10 -0.48
N ASP A 226 -11.59 0.36 -0.56
CA ASP A 226 -12.35 -0.10 0.59
C ASP A 226 -11.76 -1.34 1.28
N ASN A 227 -10.64 -1.84 0.77
CA ASN A 227 -10.12 -3.15 1.15
C ASN A 227 -8.77 -3.02 1.86
N LEU A 228 -8.51 -3.97 2.74
CA LEU A 228 -7.22 -4.13 3.40
C LEU A 228 -6.58 -5.40 2.88
N TRP A 229 -5.51 -5.26 2.11
CA TRP A 229 -4.89 -6.38 1.42
C TRP A 229 -3.76 -6.98 2.24
N GLY A 230 -3.69 -8.30 2.22
CA GLY A 230 -2.55 -9.08 2.68
C GLY A 230 -2.12 -10.10 1.63
N LYS A 231 -1.01 -10.78 1.86
CA LYS A 231 -0.56 -11.91 1.03
C LYS A 231 -0.53 -13.19 1.85
N ASP A 232 -1.31 -14.18 1.45
CA ASP A 232 -1.22 -15.53 2.01
C ASP A 232 0.03 -16.25 1.48
N TYR A 233 0.86 -16.76 2.39
CA TYR A 233 2.09 -17.49 2.07
C TYR A 233 1.85 -18.77 1.28
N ARG A 234 0.78 -19.52 1.59
CA ARG A 234 0.57 -20.86 1.02
C ARG A 234 0.15 -20.81 -0.45
N GLY A 235 -0.58 -19.77 -0.83
CA GLY A 235 -1.04 -19.58 -2.21
C GLY A 235 -0.24 -18.55 -3.01
N GLY A 236 0.56 -17.70 -2.37
CA GLY A 236 1.06 -16.47 -2.99
C GLY A 236 -0.09 -15.55 -3.45
N LYS A 237 -1.28 -15.71 -2.84
CA LYS A 237 -2.51 -15.02 -3.19
C LYS A 237 -2.58 -13.72 -2.41
N VAL A 238 -2.97 -12.66 -3.09
CA VAL A 238 -3.34 -11.41 -2.42
C VAL A 238 -4.82 -11.48 -2.09
N VAL A 239 -5.15 -11.15 -0.85
CA VAL A 239 -6.47 -11.36 -0.25
C VAL A 239 -6.93 -10.09 0.43
N ASP A 240 -8.22 -9.84 0.40
CA ASP A 240 -8.84 -8.89 1.32
C ASP A 240 -8.97 -9.52 2.71
N MET A 241 -8.28 -8.92 3.68
CA MET A 241 -8.15 -9.36 5.07
C MET A 241 -9.41 -9.10 5.91
N LEU A 242 -10.32 -8.22 5.46
CA LEU A 242 -11.55 -7.92 6.19
C LEU A 242 -12.70 -8.83 5.76
N ASP A 243 -12.80 -9.10 4.46
CA ASP A 243 -13.94 -9.82 3.88
C ASP A 243 -13.66 -11.30 3.56
N ASN A 244 -12.40 -11.74 3.54
CA ASN A 244 -11.95 -13.09 3.15
C ASN A 244 -12.45 -13.58 1.77
N LYS A 245 -13.03 -12.69 0.97
CA LYS A 245 -13.78 -13.06 -0.25
C LYS A 245 -13.07 -12.66 -1.53
N GLN A 246 -12.26 -11.60 -1.50
CA GLN A 246 -11.63 -11.09 -2.71
C GLN A 246 -10.17 -11.55 -2.78
N VAL A 247 -9.90 -12.43 -3.75
CA VAL A 247 -8.55 -12.83 -4.10
C VAL A 247 -8.14 -12.03 -5.33
N LEU A 248 -7.19 -11.13 -5.18
CA LEU A 248 -6.41 -10.64 -6.31
C LEU A 248 -5.48 -11.78 -6.73
N GLU A 249 -5.89 -12.53 -7.76
CA GLU A 249 -5.06 -13.60 -8.30
C GLU A 249 -3.93 -13.00 -9.14
N ILE A 250 -2.87 -12.59 -8.45
CA ILE A 250 -1.64 -12.15 -9.10
C ILE A 250 -0.79 -13.40 -9.41
N ASN A 251 -1.29 -14.22 -10.36
CA ASN A 251 -0.62 -15.33 -11.05
C ASN A 251 0.65 -15.93 -10.39
N ASN A 252 0.51 -16.61 -9.25
CA ASN A 252 1.60 -17.31 -8.52
C ASN A 252 2.88 -16.47 -8.37
N LYS A 253 2.74 -15.15 -8.25
CA LYS A 253 3.87 -14.26 -8.10
C LYS A 253 4.23 -14.17 -6.63
N HIS A 254 5.49 -14.45 -6.28
CA HIS A 254 6.06 -14.08 -4.99
C HIS A 254 6.14 -12.55 -4.88
N ILE A 255 5.03 -11.95 -4.47
CA ILE A 255 4.97 -10.54 -4.12
C ILE A 255 5.71 -10.36 -2.81
N VAL A 256 6.53 -9.33 -2.70
CA VAL A 256 7.39 -9.10 -1.53
C VAL A 256 7.14 -7.77 -0.83
N ALA A 257 6.43 -6.85 -1.49
CA ALA A 257 6.00 -5.58 -0.92
C ALA A 257 4.83 -5.03 -1.74
N MET A 258 3.95 -4.26 -1.09
CA MET A 258 2.80 -3.63 -1.73
C MET A 258 2.51 -2.25 -1.12
N CYS A 259 2.03 -1.33 -1.94
CA CYS A 259 1.40 -0.11 -1.46
C CYS A 259 0.20 0.28 -2.34
N GLY A 260 -0.87 0.74 -1.70
CA GLY A 260 -2.04 1.28 -2.38
C GLY A 260 -1.74 2.67 -2.93
N VAL A 261 -2.29 2.98 -4.11
CA VAL A 261 -2.12 4.28 -4.75
C VAL A 261 -3.46 4.85 -5.20
N GLY A 262 -3.68 6.12 -4.88
CA GLY A 262 -4.91 6.85 -5.24
C GLY A 262 -4.90 7.31 -6.70
N LYS A 263 -6.05 7.79 -7.17
CA LYS A 263 -6.28 8.26 -8.55
C LYS A 263 -5.30 9.33 -9.00
N GLU A 264 -5.05 10.33 -8.15
CA GLU A 264 -4.10 11.41 -8.43
C GLU A 264 -2.72 10.86 -8.76
N LEU A 265 -2.24 9.89 -7.98
CA LEU A 265 -0.94 9.26 -8.25
C LEU A 265 -0.95 8.48 -9.55
N ILE A 266 -2.04 7.80 -9.91
CA ILE A 266 -2.02 7.04 -11.17
C ILE A 266 -1.84 7.99 -12.35
N ASN A 267 -2.48 9.16 -12.32
CA ASN A 267 -2.25 10.20 -13.31
C ASN A 267 -0.79 10.67 -13.28
N ASP A 268 -0.22 10.93 -12.10
CA ASP A 268 1.19 11.32 -11.97
C ASP A 268 2.15 10.25 -12.50
N ILE A 269 1.87 8.96 -12.24
CA ILE A 269 2.66 7.84 -12.76
C ILE A 269 2.56 7.79 -14.27
N TYR A 270 1.35 7.91 -14.82
CA TYR A 270 1.14 7.91 -16.26
C TYR A 270 1.83 9.10 -16.94
N TYR A 271 1.73 10.30 -16.36
CA TYR A 271 2.41 11.49 -16.81
C TYR A 271 3.93 11.33 -16.77
N ASN A 272 4.49 10.92 -15.63
CA ASN A 272 5.93 10.67 -15.50
C ASN A 272 6.42 9.57 -16.45
N LEU A 273 5.61 8.54 -16.70
CA LEU A 273 5.93 7.49 -17.67
C LEU A 273 5.86 8.00 -19.10
N TYR A 274 4.89 8.88 -19.42
CA TYR A 274 4.80 9.53 -20.72
C TYR A 274 6.02 10.42 -20.95
N GLU A 275 6.34 11.33 -20.03
CA GLU A 275 7.48 12.22 -20.15
C GLU A 275 8.81 11.47 -20.25
N ARG A 276 9.02 10.48 -19.38
CA ARG A 276 10.34 9.83 -19.26
C ARG A 276 10.50 8.60 -20.16
N LYS A 277 9.41 7.91 -20.49
CA LYS A 277 9.40 6.63 -21.23
C LYS A 277 8.23 6.55 -22.24
N PRO A 278 8.09 7.50 -23.18
CA PRO A 278 6.90 7.65 -24.01
C PRO A 278 6.55 6.39 -24.82
N LYS A 279 7.55 5.69 -25.37
CA LYS A 279 7.34 4.42 -26.09
C LYS A 279 6.75 3.32 -25.21
N GLN A 280 7.17 3.24 -23.95
CA GLN A 280 6.66 2.26 -23.00
C GLN A 280 5.24 2.63 -22.56
N PHE A 281 5.01 3.92 -22.30
CA PHE A 281 3.68 4.45 -22.00
C PHE A 281 2.70 4.15 -23.13
N ILE A 282 2.99 4.52 -24.38
CA ILE A 282 2.10 4.29 -25.53
C ILE A 282 1.77 2.81 -25.69
N LYS A 283 2.78 1.93 -25.61
CA LYS A 283 2.58 0.47 -25.70
C LYS A 283 1.67 -0.07 -24.59
N TYR A 284 1.70 0.53 -23.42
CA TYR A 284 0.84 0.16 -22.29
C TYR A 284 -0.56 0.75 -22.44
N PHE A 285 -0.64 2.05 -22.71
CA PHE A 285 -1.87 2.82 -22.95
C PHE A 285 -2.77 2.14 -23.99
N ARG A 286 -2.20 1.74 -25.15
CA ARG A 286 -2.93 1.04 -26.23
C ARG A 286 -3.55 -0.31 -25.84
N ARG A 287 -3.21 -0.88 -24.68
CA ARG A 287 -3.77 -2.16 -24.19
C ARG A 287 -4.96 -1.98 -23.25
N HIS A 288 -5.28 -0.75 -22.87
CA HIS A 288 -6.46 -0.46 -22.07
C HIS A 288 -7.71 -0.35 -22.95
N SER A 289 -8.88 -0.38 -22.31
CA SER A 289 -10.15 -0.13 -23.01
C SER A 289 -10.27 1.37 -23.28
N SER A 290 -11.06 1.75 -24.28
CA SER A 290 -11.34 3.16 -24.61
C SER A 290 -11.72 3.98 -23.38
N LYS A 291 -12.61 3.49 -22.50
CA LYS A 291 -12.97 4.17 -21.24
C LYS A 291 -11.78 4.46 -20.32
N VAL A 292 -10.86 3.51 -20.18
CA VAL A 292 -9.67 3.70 -19.32
C VAL A 292 -8.67 4.63 -20.01
N GLN A 293 -8.55 4.55 -21.34
CA GLN A 293 -7.76 5.51 -22.11
C GLN A 293 -8.31 6.93 -21.95
N GLU A 294 -9.62 7.13 -22.07
CA GLU A 294 -10.31 8.39 -21.81
C GLU A 294 -10.13 8.88 -20.37
N ALA A 295 -10.18 8.00 -19.38
CA ALA A 295 -9.91 8.36 -17.98
C ALA A 295 -8.46 8.80 -17.76
N ILE A 296 -7.48 8.10 -18.35
CA ILE A 296 -6.06 8.45 -18.28
C ILE A 296 -5.82 9.78 -19.00
N VAL A 297 -6.38 9.96 -20.20
CA VAL A 297 -6.31 11.20 -20.98
C VAL A 297 -6.96 12.32 -20.18
N SER A 298 -8.24 12.24 -19.82
CA SER A 298 -8.89 13.30 -19.03
C SER A 298 -8.17 13.62 -17.71
N GLY A 299 -7.56 12.63 -17.05
CA GLY A 299 -6.73 12.81 -15.86
C GLY A 299 -5.41 13.53 -16.11
N VAL A 300 -4.65 13.09 -17.13
CA VAL A 300 -3.38 13.70 -17.55
C VAL A 300 -3.61 15.10 -18.13
N PHE A 301 -4.64 15.28 -18.95
CA PHE A 301 -4.95 16.54 -19.63
C PHE A 301 -5.49 17.61 -18.67
N LYS A 302 -6.12 17.23 -17.55
CA LYS A 302 -6.50 18.19 -16.51
C LYS A 302 -5.29 18.80 -15.79
N TYR A 303 -4.14 18.13 -15.85
CA TYR A 303 -2.85 18.65 -15.38
C TYR A 303 -2.17 19.56 -16.42
N GLU A 304 -2.62 19.53 -17.68
CA GLU A 304 -1.91 20.11 -18.84
C GLU A 304 -2.65 21.26 -19.53
N SER A 305 -3.76 21.80 -19.00
CA SER A 305 -4.37 23.04 -19.54
C SER A 305 -3.45 24.28 -19.49
N GLU A 306 -2.19 24.10 -19.08
CA GLU A 306 -1.12 25.09 -19.06
C GLU A 306 0.02 24.82 -20.08
N ASN A 307 0.00 23.75 -20.89
CA ASN A 307 1.14 23.37 -21.76
C ASN A 307 0.75 22.96 -23.20
N GLU A 308 0.82 23.90 -24.15
CA GLU A 308 0.25 23.84 -25.52
C GLU A 308 0.88 22.78 -26.46
N MET A 309 2.10 22.31 -26.19
CA MET A 309 2.85 21.43 -27.09
C MET A 309 2.39 19.96 -27.02
N ILE A 310 1.89 19.53 -25.86
CA ILE A 310 1.45 18.14 -25.63
C ILE A 310 0.06 17.91 -26.21
N THR A 311 -0.83 18.91 -26.11
CA THR A 311 -2.16 18.90 -26.72
C THR A 311 -2.09 18.59 -28.22
N LYS A 312 -1.17 19.23 -28.97
CA LYS A 312 -1.01 19.00 -30.41
C LYS A 312 -0.45 17.62 -30.76
N PHE A 313 0.47 17.08 -29.95
CA PHE A 313 1.02 15.73 -30.16
C PHE A 313 -0.04 14.66 -29.91
N LEU A 314 -0.81 14.81 -28.83
CA LEU A 314 -1.85 13.86 -28.47
C LEU A 314 -3.09 14.02 -29.34
N GLU A 315 -3.50 15.21 -29.78
CA GLU A 315 -4.56 15.37 -30.78
C GLU A 315 -4.23 14.62 -32.08
N LYS A 316 -2.98 14.67 -32.53
CA LYS A 316 -2.51 13.94 -33.71
C LYS A 316 -2.58 12.42 -33.49
N GLU A 317 -1.92 11.90 -32.44
CA GLU A 317 -1.91 10.46 -32.13
C GLU A 317 -3.30 9.94 -31.74
N TYR A 318 -4.14 10.73 -31.06
CA TYR A 318 -5.50 10.37 -30.68
C TYR A 318 -6.44 10.41 -31.89
N SER A 319 -6.23 11.31 -32.86
CA SER A 319 -6.95 11.26 -34.14
C SER A 319 -6.56 10.02 -34.95
N ASP A 320 -5.28 9.63 -34.92
CA ASP A 320 -4.79 8.42 -35.58
C ASP A 320 -5.30 7.16 -34.86
N LEU A 321 -5.34 7.18 -33.52
CA LEU A 321 -5.87 6.10 -32.68
C LEU A 321 -7.39 5.93 -32.86
N LEU A 322 -8.14 7.03 -32.88
CA LEU A 322 -9.60 7.02 -33.11
C LEU A 322 -9.93 6.53 -34.51
N ARG A 323 -9.17 6.90 -35.53
CA ARG A 323 -9.27 6.36 -36.90
C ARG A 323 -9.03 4.85 -36.93
N ASP A 324 -8.00 4.36 -36.25
CA ASP A 324 -7.69 2.92 -36.19
C ASP A 324 -8.73 2.11 -35.41
N VAL A 325 -9.42 2.72 -34.43
CA VAL A 325 -10.50 2.08 -33.68
C VAL A 325 -11.81 2.07 -34.48
N THR A 326 -12.19 3.18 -35.13
CA THR A 326 -13.39 3.24 -35.98
C THR A 326 -13.32 2.30 -37.19
N LEU A 327 -12.12 1.99 -37.70
CA LEU A 327 -11.93 1.05 -38.80
C LEU A 327 -12.00 -0.44 -38.41
N LYS A 328 -12.06 -0.78 -37.11
CA LYS A 328 -12.17 -2.17 -36.64
C LYS A 328 -13.58 -2.58 -36.22
N ASP A 329 -14.46 -1.60 -36.03
CA ASP A 329 -15.87 -1.79 -35.66
C ASP A 329 -16.85 -1.57 -36.84
N VAL A 330 -16.33 -1.43 -38.07
CA VAL A 330 -17.05 -1.46 -39.36
C VAL A 330 -16.54 -2.66 -40.15
#